data_AF-A0A2D9KZ23-F1
#
_entry.id   AF-A0A2D9KZ23-F1
#
_cell.length_a   1.000
_cell.length_b   1.000
_cell.length_c   1.000
_cell.angle_alpha   90.00
_cell.angle_beta   90.00
_cell.angle_gamma   90.00
#
_symmetry.space_group_name_H-M   'P 1'
#
loop_
_entity.id
_entity.type
_entity.pdbx_description
1 polymer ?
#
loop_
_entity_poly.entity_id
_entity_poly.type
_entity_poly.pdbx_seq_one_letter_code
_entity_poly.pdbx_strand_id
1 'polypeptide(L)'
;MPILIEYLSVWDISHRWAAYDVDRYRFIFPLAVKDNFRLIMEAILEGELFCETLTLEKRPSDSKADPKYYIRTHIDDVYACIGGQKYNKKLLNWAIISRGDFHEWCERRSIPLPEFWFPKGWKYDFEWPEYGTRASWARHEEPEEQGGFSLRFDIPEMGDAQNIKNLTNQKVSDGELDIDSATNLRPNQLTKLIVQRIALKIWEDPDNKDINISQMARHEVILKYAGVEHYDHGTITKWVREIAPVNLKGKRGRPSDKSDEAGE
;
A
#
# COMPACT_ATOMS: atom_id res chain seq x y z
N MET A 1 4.09 17.00 17.67
CA MET A 1 4.15 15.64 18.28
C MET A 1 3.40 14.68 17.38
N PRO A 2 3.93 13.49 17.11
CA PRO A 2 3.26 12.51 16.29
C PRO A 2 2.05 11.95 17.03
N ILE A 3 0.92 11.88 16.33
CA ILE A 3 -0.31 11.35 16.90
C ILE A 3 -0.33 9.86 16.59
N LEU A 4 -0.77 9.00 17.53
CA LEU A 4 -0.85 7.54 17.32
C LEU A 4 -2.22 7.07 16.78
N ILE A 5 -3.09 7.99 16.37
CA ILE A 5 -4.42 7.69 15.86
C ILE A 5 -4.33 7.09 14.44
N GLU A 6 -4.93 5.91 14.27
CA GLU A 6 -4.94 5.17 13.00
C GLU A 6 -5.83 5.79 11.92
N TYR A 7 -6.83 6.59 12.28
CA TYR A 7 -7.79 7.16 11.34
C TYR A 7 -7.91 8.66 11.53
N LEU A 8 -7.77 9.43 10.47
CA LEU A 8 -7.96 10.88 10.51
C LEU A 8 -8.90 11.33 9.41
N SER A 9 -9.64 12.40 9.71
CA SER A 9 -10.49 13.03 8.70
C SER A 9 -9.65 13.79 7.67
N VAL A 10 -10.18 14.00 6.47
CA VAL A 10 -9.57 14.90 5.46
C VAL A 10 -9.35 16.29 6.07
N TRP A 11 -10.27 16.74 6.93
CA TRP A 11 -10.15 17.99 7.69
C TRP A 11 -8.90 18.03 8.58
N ASP A 12 -8.69 17.00 9.40
CA ASP A 12 -7.54 16.88 10.28
C ASP A 12 -6.23 16.80 9.51
N ILE A 13 -6.17 15.90 8.52
CA ILE A 13 -4.98 15.65 7.71
C ILE A 13 -4.53 16.96 7.06
N SER A 14 -5.45 17.67 6.41
CA SER A 14 -5.12 18.88 5.65
C SER A 14 -4.58 20.02 6.51
N HIS A 15 -5.14 20.21 7.71
CA HIS A 15 -4.65 21.22 8.64
C HIS A 15 -3.31 20.83 9.26
N ARG A 16 -3.20 19.60 9.75
CA ARG A 16 -2.00 19.11 10.45
C ARG A 16 -0.81 18.98 9.50
N TRP A 17 -1.04 18.59 8.26
CA TRP A 17 0.00 18.53 7.23
C TRP A 17 0.57 19.91 6.92
N ALA A 18 -0.27 20.94 6.93
CA ALA A 18 0.18 22.33 6.78
C ALA A 18 0.65 22.96 8.12
N ALA A 19 0.87 22.16 9.17
CA ALA A 19 1.29 22.59 10.51
C ALA A 19 0.33 23.60 11.18
N TYR A 20 -0.96 23.55 10.84
CA TYR A 20 -2.00 24.37 11.44
C TYR A 20 -2.81 23.60 12.49
N ASP A 21 -3.28 24.34 13.49
CA ASP A 21 -4.21 23.82 14.50
C ASP A 21 -5.62 23.69 13.91
N VAL A 22 -6.22 22.53 14.14
CA VAL A 22 -7.52 22.11 13.58
C VAL A 22 -8.67 22.94 14.14
N ASP A 23 -8.56 23.38 15.39
CA ASP A 23 -9.63 24.08 16.12
C ASP A 23 -9.64 25.60 15.92
N ARG A 24 -8.53 26.16 15.41
CA ARG A 24 -8.37 27.62 15.27
C ARG A 24 -9.11 28.22 14.08
N TYR A 25 -9.41 27.44 13.03
CA TYR A 25 -9.92 27.98 11.77
C TYR A 25 -11.39 27.66 11.54
N ARG A 26 -12.22 28.71 11.47
CA ARG A 26 -13.66 28.60 11.17
C ARG A 26 -14.12 29.31 9.89
N PHE A 27 -13.39 30.31 9.41
CA PHE A 27 -13.89 31.20 8.35
C PHE A 27 -12.95 31.42 7.17
N ILE A 28 -11.62 31.40 7.38
CA ILE A 28 -10.64 31.56 6.30
C ILE A 28 -9.57 30.48 6.45
N PHE A 29 -9.41 29.67 5.41
CA PHE A 29 -8.39 28.63 5.35
C PHE A 29 -7.09 29.18 4.76
N PRO A 30 -5.93 28.87 5.36
CA PRO A 30 -4.63 29.10 4.73
C PRO A 30 -4.55 28.40 3.38
N LEU A 31 -3.78 28.98 2.44
CA LEU A 31 -3.64 28.42 1.09
C LEU A 31 -3.14 26.97 1.10
N ALA A 32 -2.14 26.65 1.93
CA ALA A 32 -1.62 25.29 2.07
C ALA A 32 -2.70 24.28 2.51
N VAL A 33 -3.61 24.69 3.40
CA VAL A 33 -4.73 23.83 3.86
C VAL A 33 -5.72 23.61 2.71
N LYS A 34 -6.00 24.66 1.93
CA LYS A 34 -6.86 24.57 0.74
C LYS A 34 -6.29 23.64 -0.32
N ASP A 35 -4.99 23.70 -0.57
CA ASP A 35 -4.32 22.84 -1.54
C ASP A 35 -4.35 21.38 -1.07
N ASN A 36 -4.13 21.11 0.22
CA ASN A 36 -4.28 19.77 0.79
C ASN A 36 -5.72 19.23 0.65
N PHE A 37 -6.74 20.06 0.89
CA PHE A 37 -8.13 19.65 0.67
C PHE A 37 -8.38 19.21 -0.76
N ARG A 38 -7.88 20.00 -1.72
CA ARG A 38 -8.06 19.73 -3.15
C ARG A 38 -7.38 18.41 -3.52
N LEU A 39 -6.11 18.29 -3.16
CA LEU A 39 -5.28 17.13 -3.46
C LEU A 39 -5.87 15.83 -2.90
N ILE A 40 -6.29 15.84 -1.64
CA ILE A 40 -6.82 14.64 -0.98
C ILE A 40 -8.20 14.27 -1.54
N MET A 41 -9.08 15.25 -1.76
CA MET A 41 -10.42 14.98 -2.31
C MET A 41 -10.36 14.52 -3.77
N GLU A 42 -9.43 15.05 -4.56
CA GLU A 42 -9.15 14.56 -5.92
C GLU A 42 -8.68 13.11 -5.90
N ALA A 43 -7.71 12.78 -5.03
CA ALA A 43 -7.23 11.40 -4.88
C ALA A 43 -8.33 10.41 -4.45
N ILE A 44 -9.26 10.84 -3.58
CA ILE A 44 -10.42 10.02 -3.20
C ILE A 44 -11.35 9.83 -4.42
N LEU A 45 -11.64 10.90 -5.17
CA LEU A 45 -12.53 10.85 -6.33
C LEU A 45 -11.99 9.97 -7.46
N GLU A 46 -10.68 10.01 -7.69
CA GLU A 46 -9.99 9.20 -8.70
C GLU A 46 -9.79 7.74 -8.24
N GLY A 47 -10.06 7.43 -6.97
CA GLY A 47 -9.86 6.09 -6.41
C GLY A 47 -8.41 5.77 -6.11
N GLU A 48 -7.55 6.79 -6.06
CA GLU A 48 -6.15 6.66 -5.68
C GLU A 48 -5.93 6.58 -4.18
N LEU A 49 -6.89 7.08 -3.40
CA LEU A 49 -6.86 7.06 -1.95
C LEU A 49 -8.15 6.48 -1.41
N PHE A 50 -8.04 5.43 -0.59
CA PHE A 50 -9.21 4.83 0.05
C PHE A 50 -9.71 5.70 1.20
N CYS A 51 -11.03 5.91 1.23
CA CYS A 51 -11.74 6.62 2.27
C CYS A 51 -12.72 5.65 2.92
N GLU A 52 -12.56 5.39 4.22
CA GLU A 52 -13.35 4.41 4.98
C GLU A 52 -14.85 4.77 5.00
N THR A 53 -15.17 6.05 4.91
CA THR A 53 -16.55 6.56 4.97
C THR A 53 -17.13 6.99 3.62
N LEU A 54 -16.38 6.85 2.52
CA LEU A 54 -16.83 7.23 1.17
C LEU A 54 -16.43 6.17 0.14
N THR A 55 -17.43 5.57 -0.52
CA THR A 55 -17.22 4.65 -1.64
C THR A 55 -17.50 5.31 -3.00
N LEU A 56 -16.73 4.90 -4.00
CA LEU A 56 -16.91 5.28 -5.41
C LEU A 56 -18.02 4.50 -6.12
N GLU A 57 -18.46 3.39 -5.52
CA GLU A 57 -19.50 2.53 -6.07
C GLU A 57 -20.79 3.28 -6.35
N LYS A 58 -21.58 2.76 -7.29
CA LYS A 58 -22.91 3.29 -7.51
C LYS A 58 -23.83 2.67 -6.48
N ARG A 59 -24.48 3.51 -5.67
CA ARG A 59 -25.56 3.04 -4.80
C ARG A 59 -26.62 2.33 -5.64
N PRO A 60 -26.96 1.06 -5.34
CA PRO A 60 -28.12 0.41 -5.93
C PRO A 60 -29.40 1.17 -5.57
N SER A 61 -30.33 1.32 -6.50
CA SER A 61 -31.56 2.10 -6.31
C SER A 61 -32.39 1.61 -5.12
N ASP A 62 -32.39 0.30 -4.88
CA ASP A 62 -33.20 -0.36 -3.83
C ASP A 62 -32.41 -0.65 -2.55
N SER A 63 -31.17 -0.15 -2.43
CA SER A 63 -30.33 -0.40 -1.25
C SER A 63 -30.87 0.32 0.00
N LYS A 64 -30.75 -0.34 1.15
CA LYS A 64 -31.04 0.17 2.50
C LYS A 64 -29.90 0.99 3.11
N ALA A 65 -28.73 1.02 2.45
CA ALA A 65 -27.56 1.74 2.97
C ALA A 65 -27.84 3.24 3.15
N ASP A 66 -27.10 3.97 3.99
CA ASP A 66 -27.21 5.44 4.05
C ASP A 66 -26.54 6.05 2.79
N PRO A 67 -27.22 6.91 2.00
CA PRO A 67 -26.63 7.59 0.85
C PRO A 67 -25.34 8.36 1.17
N LYS A 68 -25.15 8.82 2.41
CA LYS A 68 -23.98 9.61 2.81
C LYS A 68 -22.64 8.92 2.63
N TYR A 69 -22.62 7.59 2.58
CA TYR A 69 -21.38 6.82 2.34
C TYR A 69 -20.98 6.79 0.87
N TYR A 70 -21.79 7.32 -0.05
CA TYR A 70 -21.51 7.29 -1.48
C TYR A 70 -20.98 8.65 -1.93
N ILE A 71 -19.82 8.65 -2.60
CA ILE A 71 -19.21 9.89 -3.08
C ILE A 71 -20.15 10.66 -4.02
N ARG A 72 -20.97 9.93 -4.79
CA ARG A 72 -21.94 10.49 -5.74
C ARG A 72 -22.99 11.36 -5.06
N THR A 73 -23.30 11.11 -3.78
CA THR A 73 -24.23 11.94 -3.00
C THR A 73 -23.63 13.29 -2.66
N HIS A 74 -22.30 13.40 -2.62
CA HIS A 74 -21.57 14.63 -2.30
C HIS A 74 -20.86 15.23 -3.52
N ILE A 75 -21.19 14.77 -4.74
CA ILE A 75 -20.38 15.03 -5.94
C ILE A 75 -20.17 16.52 -6.22
N ASP A 76 -21.22 17.34 -6.02
CA ASP A 76 -21.14 18.79 -6.23
C ASP A 76 -20.20 19.45 -5.23
N ASP A 77 -20.25 19.04 -3.95
CA ASP A 77 -19.36 19.53 -2.91
C ASP A 77 -17.91 19.05 -3.13
N VAL A 78 -17.72 17.83 -3.65
CA VAL A 78 -16.40 17.30 -4.02
C VAL A 78 -15.79 18.13 -5.16
N TYR A 79 -16.53 18.35 -6.25
CA TYR A 79 -16.04 19.17 -7.37
C TYR A 79 -15.81 20.63 -6.97
N ALA A 80 -16.70 21.21 -6.16
CA ALA A 80 -16.50 22.57 -5.64
C ALA A 80 -15.26 22.67 -4.74
N CYS A 81 -14.93 21.62 -4.01
CA CYS A 81 -13.70 21.53 -3.21
C CYS A 81 -12.47 21.48 -4.11
N ILE A 82 -12.43 20.55 -5.07
CA ILE A 82 -11.30 20.37 -6.02
C ILE A 82 -11.07 21.64 -6.85
N GLY A 83 -12.15 22.27 -7.32
CA GLY A 83 -12.11 23.55 -8.04
C GLY A 83 -11.77 24.77 -7.17
N GLY A 84 -11.63 24.60 -5.85
CA GLY A 84 -11.28 25.67 -4.92
C GLY A 84 -12.37 26.72 -4.68
N GLN A 85 -13.62 26.41 -5.03
CA GLN A 85 -14.74 27.33 -4.92
C GLN A 85 -15.33 27.34 -3.51
N LYS A 86 -15.53 26.15 -2.93
CA LYS A 86 -16.18 25.98 -1.61
C LYS A 86 -15.65 24.74 -0.91
N TYR A 87 -15.45 24.86 0.41
CA TYR A 87 -14.98 23.77 1.27
C TYR A 87 -16.06 23.39 2.28
N ASN A 88 -16.77 22.28 2.04
CA ASN A 88 -17.80 21.80 2.97
C ASN A 88 -17.15 21.13 4.19
N LYS A 89 -17.11 21.85 5.31
CA LYS A 89 -16.53 21.34 6.57
C LYS A 89 -17.16 20.02 7.03
N LYS A 90 -18.48 19.83 6.86
CA LYS A 90 -19.14 18.59 7.29
C LYS A 90 -18.63 17.40 6.49
N LEU A 91 -18.51 17.54 5.17
CA LEU A 91 -17.96 16.51 4.29
C LEU A 91 -16.49 16.21 4.63
N LEU A 92 -15.67 17.25 4.81
CA LEU A 92 -14.24 17.07 5.11
C LEU A 92 -13.98 16.41 6.48
N ASN A 93 -14.86 16.63 7.47
CA ASN A 93 -14.80 15.91 8.75
C ASN A 93 -15.38 14.49 8.64
N TRP A 94 -16.34 14.27 7.75
CA TRP A 94 -16.94 12.96 7.52
C TRP A 94 -16.01 12.01 6.77
N ALA A 95 -15.24 12.50 5.80
CA ALA A 95 -14.30 11.71 5.01
C ALA A 95 -13.12 11.26 5.88
N ILE A 96 -13.07 9.97 6.23
CA ILE A 96 -12.05 9.38 7.10
C ILE A 96 -11.09 8.54 6.28
N ILE A 97 -9.80 8.74 6.50
CA ILE A 97 -8.73 8.01 5.84
C ILE A 97 -7.92 7.25 6.90
N SER A 98 -7.58 6.00 6.61
CA SER A 98 -6.67 5.23 7.45
C SER A 98 -5.22 5.67 7.22
N ARG A 99 -4.40 5.57 8.28
CA ARG A 99 -2.96 5.85 8.24
C ARG A 99 -2.26 4.99 7.18
N GLY A 100 -2.67 3.74 7.04
CA GLY A 100 -2.10 2.80 6.06
C GLY A 100 -2.37 3.23 4.62
N ASP A 101 -3.63 3.53 4.30
CA ASP A 101 -4.02 3.96 2.95
C ASP A 101 -3.38 5.30 2.58
N PHE A 102 -3.25 6.21 3.53
CA PHE A 102 -2.58 7.49 3.32
C PHE A 102 -1.06 7.34 3.11
N HIS A 103 -0.41 6.43 3.84
CA HIS A 103 1.00 6.09 3.62
C HIS A 103 1.22 5.53 2.21
N GLU A 104 0.41 4.54 1.82
CA GLU A 104 0.45 3.92 0.49
C GLU A 104 0.31 4.95 -0.62
N TRP A 105 -0.66 5.85 -0.50
CA TRP A 105 -0.86 6.91 -1.47
C TRP A 105 0.32 7.89 -1.54
N CYS A 106 0.89 8.29 -0.40
CA CYS A 106 2.06 9.16 -0.36
C CYS A 106 3.27 8.51 -1.05
N GLU A 107 3.55 7.23 -0.79
CA GLU A 107 4.65 6.51 -1.42
C GLU A 107 4.47 6.43 -2.95
N ARG A 108 3.25 6.11 -3.42
CA ARG A 108 2.94 6.04 -4.87
C ARG A 108 3.18 7.34 -5.59
N ARG A 109 2.75 8.46 -5.00
CA ARG A 109 2.91 9.80 -5.57
C ARG A 109 4.29 10.40 -5.27
N SER A 110 5.20 9.66 -4.63
CA SER A 110 6.52 10.15 -4.19
C SER A 110 6.43 11.42 -3.33
N ILE A 111 5.36 11.52 -2.54
CA ILE A 111 5.10 12.62 -1.61
C ILE A 111 5.82 12.31 -0.29
N PRO A 112 6.54 13.27 0.31
CA PRO A 112 7.18 13.05 1.60
C PRO A 112 6.13 12.77 2.68
N LEU A 113 6.35 11.69 3.43
CA LEU A 113 5.46 11.31 4.53
C LEU A 113 5.38 12.43 5.58
N PRO A 114 4.18 12.89 5.93
CA PRO A 114 4.04 13.99 6.87
C PRO A 114 4.47 13.61 8.29
N GLU A 115 5.43 14.34 8.86
CA GLU A 115 6.00 14.05 10.19
C GLU A 115 4.96 14.04 11.33
N PHE A 116 3.83 14.75 11.16
CA PHE A 116 2.76 14.75 12.16
C PHE A 116 2.11 13.37 12.32
N TRP A 117 2.14 12.54 11.28
CA TRP A 117 1.54 11.21 11.27
C TRP A 117 2.59 10.10 11.18
N PHE A 118 3.74 10.38 10.56
CA PHE A 118 4.86 9.46 10.35
C PHE A 118 6.19 10.07 10.86
N PRO A 119 6.49 9.98 12.17
CA PRO A 119 7.76 10.44 12.74
C PRO A 119 8.99 9.79 12.10
N LYS A 120 10.12 10.52 12.16
CA LYS A 120 11.41 10.07 11.61
C LYS A 120 11.82 8.74 12.22
N GLY A 121 12.15 7.77 11.37
CA GLY A 121 12.51 6.42 11.78
C GLY A 121 11.32 5.46 11.91
N TRP A 122 10.10 5.90 11.61
CA TRP A 122 8.98 4.99 11.42
C TRP A 122 9.30 4.05 10.26
N LYS A 123 9.33 2.75 10.53
CA LYS A 123 9.36 1.70 9.52
C LYS A 123 8.03 0.97 9.59
N TYR A 124 7.13 1.31 8.67
CA TYR A 124 5.95 0.50 8.49
C TYR A 124 6.43 -0.62 7.59
N ASP A 125 6.63 -1.81 8.15
CA ASP A 125 6.94 -3.01 7.36
C ASP A 125 5.66 -3.43 6.63
N PHE A 126 5.18 -2.57 5.71
CA PHE A 126 4.02 -2.82 4.87
C PHE A 126 4.52 -3.40 3.55
N GLU A 127 4.10 -4.61 3.26
CA GLU A 127 4.17 -5.14 1.90
C GLU A 127 2.93 -4.68 1.15
N TRP A 128 3.14 -4.20 -0.07
CA TRP A 128 2.15 -3.54 -0.92
C TRP A 128 0.94 -4.45 -1.17
N PRO A 129 -0.29 -3.91 -1.22
CA PRO A 129 -1.43 -4.64 -1.75
C PRO A 129 -1.19 -4.95 -3.23
N GLU A 130 -1.35 -6.21 -3.62
CA GLU A 130 -0.90 -6.80 -4.89
C GLU A 130 -1.60 -6.24 -6.15
N TYR A 131 -2.66 -5.45 -6.02
CA TYR A 131 -3.54 -5.10 -7.16
C TYR A 131 -3.81 -3.60 -7.37
N GLY A 132 -3.14 -2.68 -6.65
CA GLY A 132 -3.49 -1.23 -6.62
C GLY A 132 -4.05 -0.71 -5.28
N THR A 133 -4.94 0.28 -5.26
CA THR A 133 -5.52 0.81 -4.01
C THR A 133 -6.68 -0.07 -3.51
N ARG A 134 -6.84 -0.19 -2.19
CA ARG A 134 -8.05 -0.82 -1.60
C ARG A 134 -9.35 -0.19 -2.09
N ALA A 135 -9.33 1.10 -2.44
CA ALA A 135 -10.48 1.82 -2.98
C ALA A 135 -11.02 1.20 -4.27
N SER A 136 -10.14 0.70 -5.12
CA SER A 136 -10.52 0.13 -6.42
C SER A 136 -11.25 -1.22 -6.32
N TRP A 137 -11.09 -1.95 -5.20
CA TRP A 137 -11.75 -3.25 -4.96
C TRP A 137 -12.86 -3.21 -3.92
N ALA A 138 -13.08 -2.05 -3.29
CA ALA A 138 -14.18 -1.89 -2.35
C ALA A 138 -15.52 -1.95 -3.12
N ARG A 139 -16.32 -2.96 -2.81
CA ARG A 139 -17.67 -3.16 -3.32
C ARG A 139 -18.69 -2.94 -2.21
N HIS A 140 -19.83 -2.37 -2.58
CA HIS A 140 -20.97 -2.27 -1.70
C HIS A 140 -21.45 -3.66 -1.29
N GLU A 141 -21.60 -3.87 0.01
CA GLU A 141 -22.26 -5.04 0.59
C GLU A 141 -23.54 -4.57 1.28
N GLU A 142 -24.67 -5.21 0.94
CA GLU A 142 -25.97 -4.78 1.45
C GLU A 142 -26.03 -5.03 2.97
N PRO A 143 -26.24 -3.97 3.79
CA PRO A 143 -26.28 -4.12 5.23
C PRO A 143 -27.56 -4.84 5.68
N GLU A 144 -27.46 -5.60 6.78
CA GLU A 144 -28.60 -6.30 7.38
C GLU A 144 -29.65 -5.31 7.94
N GLU A 145 -29.18 -4.20 8.51
CA GLU A 145 -30.01 -3.17 9.15
C GLU A 145 -30.18 -1.92 8.27
N GLN A 146 -31.34 -1.27 8.39
CA GLN A 146 -31.66 -0.06 7.63
C GLN A 146 -30.82 1.13 8.10
N GLY A 147 -30.12 1.79 7.16
CA GLY A 147 -29.19 2.88 7.45
C GLY A 147 -27.76 2.43 7.77
N GLY A 148 -27.49 1.11 7.78
CA GLY A 148 -26.13 0.56 7.88
C GLY A 148 -25.27 0.84 6.65
N PHE A 149 -23.99 0.45 6.71
CA PHE A 149 -23.08 0.46 5.58
C PHE A 149 -22.04 -0.65 5.78
N SER A 150 -21.89 -1.50 4.77
CA SER A 150 -20.89 -2.57 4.75
C SER A 150 -20.16 -2.54 3.41
N LEU A 151 -18.86 -2.84 3.45
CA LEU A 151 -18.03 -2.98 2.27
C LEU A 151 -17.42 -4.37 2.26
N ARG A 152 -17.50 -5.01 1.10
CA ARG A 152 -16.72 -6.20 0.78
C ARG A 152 -15.56 -5.79 -0.11
N PHE A 153 -14.42 -6.42 0.04
CA PHE A 153 -13.28 -6.23 -0.85
C PHE A 153 -13.18 -7.43 -1.78
N ASP A 154 -13.42 -7.21 -3.08
CA ASP A 154 -13.26 -8.24 -4.10
C ASP A 154 -11.81 -8.24 -4.58
N ILE A 155 -10.96 -8.91 -3.80
CA ILE A 155 -9.59 -9.20 -4.20
C ILE A 155 -9.68 -10.14 -5.43
N PRO A 156 -9.07 -9.79 -6.57
CA PRO A 156 -9.03 -10.67 -7.74
C PRO A 156 -8.57 -12.08 -7.31
N GLU A 157 -9.35 -13.10 -7.65
CA GLU A 157 -9.03 -14.48 -7.28
C GLU A 157 -7.65 -14.85 -7.82
N MET A 158 -6.70 -15.11 -6.91
CA MET A 158 -5.48 -15.80 -7.25
C MET A 158 -5.88 -17.17 -7.81
N GLY A 159 -5.54 -17.43 -9.06
CA GLY A 159 -5.49 -18.80 -9.56
C GLY A 159 -4.69 -19.64 -8.58
N ASP A 160 -5.35 -20.63 -7.98
CA ASP A 160 -4.78 -21.75 -7.23
C ASP A 160 -3.86 -21.46 -6.04
N ALA A 161 -4.26 -20.59 -5.11
CA ALA A 161 -3.66 -20.59 -3.75
C ALA A 161 -3.79 -21.97 -3.02
N GLN A 162 -4.69 -22.84 -3.50
CA GLN A 162 -4.82 -24.22 -3.04
C GLN A 162 -3.67 -25.14 -3.51
N ASN A 163 -3.00 -24.84 -4.63
CA ASN A 163 -1.83 -25.62 -5.08
C ASN A 163 -0.61 -25.41 -4.18
N ILE A 164 -0.47 -24.23 -3.56
CA ILE A 164 0.66 -23.93 -2.66
C ILE A 164 0.58 -24.75 -1.37
N LYS A 165 -0.62 -24.94 -0.80
CA LYS A 165 -0.84 -25.82 0.38
C LYS A 165 -0.48 -27.28 0.10
N ASN A 166 -0.66 -27.74 -1.13
CA ASN A 166 -0.33 -29.12 -1.52
C ASN A 166 1.18 -29.31 -1.75
N LEU A 167 1.89 -28.27 -2.21
CA LEU A 167 3.35 -28.29 -2.37
C LEU A 167 4.10 -28.26 -1.02
N THR A 168 3.59 -27.55 -0.01
CA THR A 168 4.19 -27.53 1.34
C THR A 168 3.98 -28.81 2.13
N ASN A 169 2.86 -29.52 1.92
CA ASN A 169 2.59 -30.77 2.64
C ASN A 169 3.36 -31.99 2.10
N GLN A 170 3.94 -31.92 0.90
CA GLN A 170 4.55 -33.10 0.25
C GLN A 170 6.09 -33.16 0.34
N LYS A 171 6.77 -32.15 0.90
CA LYS A 171 8.24 -32.17 1.11
C LYS A 171 8.67 -31.45 2.39
N VAL A 172 8.29 -31.96 3.55
CA VAL A 172 9.01 -31.71 4.81
C VAL A 172 9.14 -33.04 5.55
N SER A 173 10.11 -33.86 5.13
CA SER A 173 10.58 -34.99 5.93
C SER A 173 11.90 -34.70 6.65
N ASP A 174 12.47 -33.49 6.54
CA ASP A 174 13.67 -33.13 7.27
C ASP A 174 13.63 -31.66 7.70
N GLY A 175 13.63 -31.45 9.02
CA GLY A 175 13.99 -30.18 9.67
C GLY A 175 12.82 -29.27 10.07
N GLU A 176 12.54 -29.27 11.37
CA GLU A 176 11.57 -28.49 12.14
C GLU A 176 11.29 -27.06 11.64
N LEU A 177 10.02 -26.78 11.34
CA LEU A 177 9.38 -25.50 11.62
C LEU A 177 7.97 -25.80 12.14
N ASP A 178 7.64 -25.21 13.28
CA ASP A 178 6.37 -25.33 13.98
C ASP A 178 5.25 -24.65 13.15
N ILE A 179 4.51 -25.48 12.39
CA ILE A 179 3.52 -25.10 11.37
C ILE A 179 2.35 -24.28 11.96
N ASP A 180 2.18 -24.32 13.28
CA ASP A 180 1.09 -23.61 13.98
C ASP A 180 1.21 -22.08 13.91
N SER A 181 2.41 -21.54 13.65
CA SER A 181 2.61 -20.10 13.46
C SER A 181 2.36 -19.60 12.02
N ALA A 182 2.20 -20.51 11.04
CA ALA A 182 1.97 -20.17 9.63
C ALA A 182 0.48 -19.94 9.28
N THR A 183 -0.46 -20.29 10.16
CA THR A 183 -1.90 -20.15 9.91
C THR A 183 -2.40 -18.70 9.98
N ASN A 184 -1.59 -17.77 10.50
CA ASN A 184 -1.91 -16.34 10.61
C ASN A 184 -1.11 -15.43 9.66
N LEU A 185 -0.29 -16.00 8.76
CA LEU A 185 0.52 -15.22 7.83
C LEU A 185 -0.29 -14.82 6.60
N ARG A 186 -0.17 -13.56 6.20
CA ARG A 186 -0.81 -13.06 4.97
C ARG A 186 -0.17 -13.70 3.74
N PRO A 187 -0.89 -13.87 2.62
CA PRO A 187 -0.37 -14.52 1.41
C PRO A 187 1.00 -13.98 0.95
N ASN A 188 1.19 -12.66 0.95
CA ASN A 188 2.44 -12.02 0.52
C ASN A 188 3.62 -12.37 1.43
N GLN A 189 3.39 -12.50 2.74
CA GLN A 189 4.42 -12.92 3.69
C GLN A 189 4.82 -14.38 3.46
N LEU A 190 3.84 -15.22 3.13
CA LEU A 190 4.06 -16.63 2.78
C LEU A 190 4.86 -16.73 1.47
N THR A 191 4.47 -15.96 0.44
CA THR A 191 5.18 -15.88 -0.84
C THR A 191 6.61 -15.37 -0.66
N LYS A 192 6.81 -14.31 0.13
CA LYS A 192 8.15 -13.82 0.48
C LYS A 192 8.99 -14.90 1.14
N LEU A 193 8.44 -15.63 2.12
CA LEU A 193 9.16 -16.73 2.77
C LEU A 193 9.51 -17.86 1.79
N ILE A 194 8.62 -18.18 0.86
CA ILE A 194 8.88 -19.15 -0.22
C ILE A 194 10.02 -18.67 -1.11
N VAL A 195 9.95 -17.43 -1.60
CA VAL A 195 11.01 -16.81 -2.42
C VAL A 195 12.35 -16.85 -1.69
N GLN A 196 12.35 -16.46 -0.42
CA GLN A 196 13.56 -16.44 0.40
C GLN A 196 14.13 -17.85 0.57
N ARG A 197 13.29 -18.85 0.84
CA ARG A 197 13.75 -20.24 1.01
C ARG A 197 14.28 -20.84 -0.29
N ILE A 198 13.65 -20.55 -1.42
CA ILE A 198 14.12 -20.98 -2.74
C ILE A 198 15.46 -20.31 -3.06
N ALA A 199 15.58 -19.00 -2.85
CA ALA A 199 16.82 -18.26 -3.10
C ALA A 199 17.98 -18.76 -2.23
N LEU A 200 17.74 -19.08 -0.95
CA LEU A 200 18.76 -19.69 -0.08
C LEU A 200 19.23 -21.03 -0.63
N LYS A 201 18.32 -21.92 -1.02
CA LYS A 201 18.68 -23.21 -1.61
C LYS A 201 19.48 -23.06 -2.91
N ILE A 202 19.11 -22.11 -3.77
CA ILE A 202 19.87 -21.87 -5.01
C ILE A 202 21.28 -21.35 -4.69
N TRP A 203 21.46 -20.52 -3.67
CA TRP A 203 22.80 -20.05 -3.27
C TRP A 203 23.64 -21.08 -2.49
N GLU A 204 23.02 -22.12 -1.94
CA GLU A 204 23.71 -23.26 -1.35
C GLU A 204 24.39 -24.12 -2.42
N ASP A 205 23.83 -24.16 -3.65
CA ASP A 205 24.43 -24.89 -4.76
C ASP A 205 25.74 -24.22 -5.23
N PRO A 206 26.87 -24.96 -5.29
CA PRO A 206 28.18 -24.41 -5.62
C PRO A 206 28.25 -23.84 -7.05
N ASP A 207 27.42 -24.33 -7.97
CA ASP A 207 27.33 -23.86 -9.36
C ASP A 207 26.65 -22.49 -9.49
N ASN A 208 25.89 -22.08 -8.47
CA ASN A 208 25.03 -20.88 -8.49
C ASN A 208 25.48 -19.79 -7.50
N LYS A 209 26.65 -19.96 -6.89
CA LYS A 209 27.17 -19.10 -5.82
C LYS A 209 27.43 -17.65 -6.23
N ASP A 210 27.64 -17.41 -7.53
CA ASP A 210 27.93 -16.08 -8.09
C ASP A 210 26.69 -15.35 -8.64
N ILE A 211 25.50 -15.97 -8.58
CA ILE A 211 24.25 -15.35 -9.02
C ILE A 211 23.97 -14.11 -8.16
N ASN A 212 23.91 -12.94 -8.82
CA ASN A 212 23.64 -11.69 -8.14
C ASN A 212 22.15 -11.56 -7.77
N ILE A 213 21.82 -10.64 -6.84
CA ILE A 213 20.45 -10.46 -6.33
C ILE A 213 19.44 -10.19 -7.47
N SER A 214 19.83 -9.41 -8.48
CA SER A 214 18.96 -9.07 -9.61
C SER A 214 18.71 -10.26 -10.55
N GLN A 215 19.71 -11.13 -10.72
CA GLN A 215 19.62 -12.37 -11.49
C GLN A 215 18.81 -13.42 -10.73
N MET A 216 18.98 -13.50 -9.41
CA MET A 216 18.19 -14.35 -8.53
C MET A 216 16.71 -13.99 -8.62
N ALA A 217 16.37 -12.70 -8.60
CA ALA A 217 15.01 -12.23 -8.79
C ALA A 217 14.39 -12.56 -10.17
N ARG A 218 15.19 -13.01 -11.15
CA ARG A 218 14.74 -13.47 -12.48
C ARG A 218 14.92 -14.98 -12.67
N HIS A 219 15.30 -15.70 -11.62
CA HIS A 219 15.61 -17.12 -11.72
C HIS A 219 14.34 -17.91 -12.04
N GLU A 220 14.42 -18.82 -13.01
CA GLU A 220 13.25 -19.57 -13.53
C GLU A 220 12.52 -20.32 -12.42
N VAL A 221 13.27 -20.90 -11.47
CA VAL A 221 12.69 -21.61 -10.32
C VAL A 221 11.89 -20.68 -9.40
N ILE A 222 12.36 -19.44 -9.20
CA ILE A 222 11.63 -18.47 -8.38
C ILE A 222 10.36 -18.04 -9.13
N LEU A 223 10.48 -17.68 -10.41
CA LEU A 223 9.35 -17.24 -11.23
C LEU A 223 8.25 -18.32 -11.33
N LYS A 224 8.63 -19.59 -11.46
CA LYS A 224 7.70 -20.71 -11.68
C LYS A 224 7.12 -21.32 -10.40
N TYR A 225 7.90 -21.39 -9.32
CA TYR A 225 7.50 -22.12 -8.10
C TYR A 225 7.22 -21.24 -6.89
N ALA A 226 7.66 -19.98 -6.90
CA ALA A 226 7.42 -19.08 -5.79
C ALA A 226 6.11 -18.30 -5.91
N GLY A 227 5.34 -18.47 -7.00
CA GLY A 227 4.09 -17.74 -7.20
C GLY A 227 4.30 -16.24 -7.37
N VAL A 228 5.44 -15.82 -7.95
CA VAL A 228 5.83 -14.41 -8.03
C VAL A 228 5.42 -13.71 -9.32
N GLU A 229 4.61 -14.34 -10.17
CA GLU A 229 4.23 -13.84 -11.50
C GLU A 229 3.58 -12.44 -11.46
N HIS A 230 2.99 -12.06 -10.32
CA HIS A 230 2.28 -10.81 -10.11
C HIS A 230 3.10 -9.72 -9.42
N TYR A 231 4.33 -10.01 -8.97
CA TYR A 231 5.18 -9.02 -8.31
C TYR A 231 6.14 -8.37 -9.29
N ASP A 232 6.39 -7.08 -9.10
CA ASP A 232 7.41 -6.39 -9.87
C ASP A 232 8.81 -6.90 -9.50
N HIS A 233 9.73 -6.80 -10.46
CA HIS A 233 11.11 -7.22 -10.27
C HIS A 233 11.78 -6.51 -9.09
N GLY A 234 11.38 -5.27 -8.77
CA GLY A 234 11.86 -4.51 -7.62
C GLY A 234 11.49 -5.14 -6.28
N THR A 235 10.23 -5.58 -6.12
CA THR A 235 9.77 -6.24 -4.90
C THR A 235 10.48 -7.57 -4.66
N ILE A 236 10.59 -8.41 -5.68
CA ILE A 236 11.31 -9.70 -5.58
C ILE A 236 12.78 -9.45 -5.22
N THR A 237 13.42 -8.44 -5.85
CA THR A 237 14.79 -8.03 -5.54
C THR A 237 14.94 -7.57 -4.09
N LYS A 238 13.95 -6.85 -3.54
CA LYS A 238 13.95 -6.40 -2.13
C LYS A 238 13.88 -7.59 -1.18
N TRP A 239 12.99 -8.56 -1.44
CA TRP A 239 12.86 -9.77 -0.62
C TRP A 239 14.12 -10.63 -0.60
N VAL A 240 14.72 -10.82 -1.78
CA VAL A 240 15.97 -11.58 -1.94
C VAL A 240 17.15 -10.84 -1.31
N ARG A 241 17.16 -9.50 -1.32
CA ARG A 241 18.23 -8.69 -0.71
C ARG A 241 18.33 -8.89 0.80
N GLU A 242 17.21 -9.11 1.50
CA GLU A 242 17.20 -9.30 2.96
C GLU A 242 18.08 -10.50 3.38
N ILE A 243 17.94 -11.61 2.66
CA ILE A 243 18.63 -12.88 2.92
C ILE A 243 19.96 -13.03 2.15
N ALA A 244 20.30 -12.09 1.26
CA ALA A 244 21.49 -12.21 0.43
C ALA A 244 22.78 -12.33 1.28
N PRO A 245 23.70 -13.24 0.93
CA PRO A 245 24.96 -13.38 1.65
C PRO A 245 25.83 -12.12 1.51
N VAL A 246 26.70 -11.89 2.50
CA VAL A 246 27.40 -10.61 2.72
C VAL A 246 28.28 -10.21 1.52
N ASN A 247 28.81 -11.19 0.80
CA ASN A 247 29.58 -11.03 -0.44
C ASN A 247 28.78 -10.43 -1.61
N LEU A 248 27.45 -10.51 -1.58
CA LEU A 248 26.56 -10.00 -2.64
C LEU A 248 25.90 -8.65 -2.27
N LYS A 249 25.84 -8.30 -0.98
CA LYS A 249 25.25 -7.04 -0.47
C LYS A 249 26.05 -5.77 -0.83
N GLY A 250 27.26 -5.91 -1.40
CA GLY A 250 28.20 -4.81 -1.64
C GLY A 250 28.50 -4.41 -3.10
N LYS A 251 27.95 -5.08 -4.13
CA LYS A 251 28.22 -4.71 -5.53
C LYS A 251 27.38 -3.49 -5.96
N ARG A 252 27.83 -2.29 -5.60
CA ARG A 252 27.34 -1.00 -6.12
C ARG A 252 27.63 -0.91 -7.63
N GLY A 253 26.59 -0.79 -8.45
CA GLY A 253 26.73 -0.52 -9.88
C GLY A 253 26.86 0.98 -10.18
N ARG A 254 28.06 1.41 -10.58
CA ARG A 254 28.44 2.20 -11.78
C ARG A 254 29.89 2.71 -11.55
N PRO A 255 30.87 2.38 -12.41
CA PRO A 255 32.18 3.04 -12.35
C PRO A 255 31.97 4.53 -12.62
N SER A 256 32.55 5.43 -11.81
CA SER A 256 32.62 6.84 -12.21
C SER A 256 33.50 6.89 -13.46
N ASP A 257 32.96 7.43 -14.54
CA ASP A 257 33.72 7.71 -15.75
C ASP A 257 34.81 8.73 -15.38
N LYS A 258 36.04 8.26 -15.21
CA LYS A 258 37.24 9.09 -15.18
C LYS A 258 37.84 9.04 -16.57
N SER A 259 37.22 9.77 -17.48
CA SER A 259 37.86 10.24 -18.70
C SER A 259 37.88 11.76 -18.64
N ASP A 260 39.02 12.34 -19.02
CA ASP A 260 39.36 13.77 -19.06
C ASP A 260 40.08 14.35 -17.84
N GLU A 261 41.37 14.03 -17.71
CA GLU A 261 42.43 15.00 -17.40
C GLU A 261 43.81 14.32 -17.62
N ALA A 262 44.20 14.24 -18.90
CA ALA A 262 45.59 14.10 -19.32
C ALA A 262 45.74 14.90 -20.63
N GLY A 263 45.71 16.22 -20.49
CA GLY A 263 46.15 17.15 -21.52
C GLY A 263 47.49 17.73 -21.10
N GLU A 264 48.51 17.44 -21.92
CA GLU A 264 49.84 18.05 -21.93
C GLU A 264 49.79 19.59 -22.01
#